data_AF-A0ABD3HQN3-F1
#
_entry.id   AF-A0ABD3HQN3-F1
#
_cell.length_a   1.000
_cell.length_b   1.000
_cell.length_c   1.000
_cell.angle_alpha   90.00
_cell.angle_beta   90.00
_cell.angle_gamma   90.00
#
_symmetry.space_group_name_H-M   'P 1'
#
loop_
_entity.id
_entity.type
_entity.pdbx_description
1 polymer ?
#
loop_
_entity_poly.entity_id
_entity_poly.type
_entity_poly.pdbx_seq_one_letter_code
_entity_poly.pdbx_strand_id
1 'polypeptide(L)'
;MLRIAGATFTEVPAVPYKNPNNYVKYSGTEIWEQMNGKVDGFIYAIGTGGTLAGVGKYLKKRYPGVRIGMADLLGAAMYNYYSRGVLESSGNSISEGIGQGRVTTHLDRWGVSTREGGTVDFCNLNR
;
A
#
# COMPACT_ATOMS: atom_id res chain seq x y z
N MET A 1 -15.57 -9.57 -18.75
CA MET A 1 -14.54 -10.64 -18.76
C MET A 1 -14.21 -11.19 -17.38
N LEU A 2 -14.03 -10.39 -16.31
CA LEU A 2 -13.63 -10.93 -14.99
C LEU A 2 -14.68 -11.83 -14.30
N ARG A 3 -15.98 -11.47 -14.32
CA ARG A 3 -17.05 -12.34 -13.78
C ARG A 3 -17.13 -13.70 -14.48
N ILE A 4 -16.79 -13.76 -15.76
CA ILE A 4 -16.80 -15.01 -16.56
C ILE A 4 -15.61 -15.91 -16.15
N ALA A 5 -14.51 -15.32 -15.69
CA ALA A 5 -13.37 -16.05 -15.13
C ALA A 5 -13.60 -16.54 -13.69
N GLY A 6 -14.84 -16.48 -13.17
CA GLY A 6 -15.19 -16.92 -11.81
C GLY A 6 -14.86 -15.91 -10.71
N ALA A 7 -14.43 -14.69 -11.05
CA ALA A 7 -14.16 -13.67 -10.05
C ALA A 7 -15.46 -13.13 -9.46
N THR A 8 -15.57 -13.18 -8.12
CA THR A 8 -16.58 -12.42 -7.39
C THR A 8 -16.24 -10.94 -7.47
N PHE A 9 -17.23 -10.11 -7.80
CA PHE A 9 -17.04 -8.66 -7.91
C PHE A 9 -17.90 -7.97 -6.87
N THR A 10 -17.24 -7.28 -5.95
CA THR A 10 -17.91 -6.36 -5.05
C THR A 10 -17.73 -4.94 -5.55
N GLU A 11 -18.85 -4.27 -5.80
CA GLU A 11 -18.88 -2.87 -6.19
C GLU A 11 -18.68 -1.98 -4.98
N VAL A 12 -17.66 -1.12 -5.04
CA VAL A 12 -17.43 -0.09 -4.03
C VAL A 12 -17.58 1.29 -4.67
N PRO A 13 -18.42 2.18 -4.12
CA PRO A 13 -18.61 3.51 -4.69
C PRO A 13 -17.30 4.32 -4.62
N ALA A 14 -17.04 5.11 -5.66
CA ALA A 14 -15.90 6.01 -5.74
C ALA A 14 -16.11 7.23 -4.81
N VAL A 15 -15.83 7.04 -3.53
CA VAL A 15 -16.02 8.07 -2.49
C VAL A 15 -14.68 8.65 -2.01
N PRO A 16 -14.65 9.89 -1.49
CA PRO A 16 -13.43 10.48 -0.94
C PRO A 16 -12.79 9.63 0.17
N TYR A 17 -11.47 9.72 0.33
CA TYR A 17 -10.70 8.91 1.30
C TYR A 17 -11.16 9.06 2.76
N LYS A 18 -11.72 10.23 3.13
CA LYS A 18 -12.29 10.46 4.47
C LYS A 18 -13.52 9.59 4.77
N ASN A 19 -14.17 9.06 3.74
CA ASN A 19 -15.37 8.25 3.90
C ASN A 19 -15.03 6.94 4.62
N PRO A 20 -15.76 6.56 5.68
CA PRO A 20 -15.56 5.29 6.38
C PRO A 20 -15.74 4.05 5.50
N ASN A 21 -16.50 4.17 4.40
CA ASN A 21 -16.78 3.10 3.44
C ASN A 21 -15.96 3.25 2.15
N ASN A 22 -14.84 3.97 2.18
CA ASN A 22 -13.92 4.02 1.04
C ASN A 22 -13.33 2.62 0.76
N TYR A 23 -13.10 2.32 -0.53
CA TYR A 23 -12.56 1.05 -1.02
C TYR A 23 -11.36 0.53 -0.23
N VAL A 24 -10.48 1.38 0.25
CA VAL A 24 -9.29 0.93 0.97
C VAL A 24 -9.63 0.21 2.29
N LYS A 25 -10.64 0.68 3.02
CA LYS A 25 -11.11 0.02 4.25
C LYS A 25 -11.90 -1.25 3.94
N TYR A 26 -12.62 -1.22 2.82
CA TYR A 26 -13.33 -2.38 2.32
C TYR A 26 -12.35 -3.49 1.94
N SER A 27 -11.33 -3.20 1.12
CA SER A 27 -10.28 -4.13 0.73
C SER A 27 -9.52 -4.70 1.93
N GLY A 28 -9.20 -3.88 2.94
CA GLY A 28 -8.57 -4.39 4.17
C GLY A 28 -9.45 -5.41 4.91
N THR A 29 -10.76 -5.16 4.94
CA THR A 29 -11.75 -6.08 5.53
C THR A 29 -11.85 -7.38 4.74
N GLU A 30 -12.01 -7.27 3.42
CA GLU A 30 -12.10 -8.44 2.54
C GLU A 30 -10.85 -9.32 2.64
N ILE A 31 -9.64 -8.72 2.59
CA ILE A 31 -8.39 -9.46 2.73
C ILE A 31 -8.37 -10.21 4.08
N TRP A 32 -8.75 -9.55 5.18
CA TRP A 32 -8.76 -10.20 6.48
C TRP A 32 -9.75 -11.38 6.55
N GLU A 33 -10.95 -11.19 6.02
CA GLU A 33 -12.01 -12.21 6.03
C GLU A 33 -11.69 -13.39 5.10
N GLN A 34 -11.27 -13.11 3.86
CA GLN A 34 -10.90 -14.14 2.87
C GLN A 34 -9.69 -14.96 3.32
N MET A 35 -8.78 -14.37 4.09
CA MET A 35 -7.63 -15.05 4.66
C MET A 35 -7.94 -15.71 6.02
N ASN A 36 -9.20 -15.74 6.46
CA ASN A 36 -9.63 -16.27 7.76
C ASN A 36 -8.80 -15.70 8.93
N GLY A 37 -8.46 -14.41 8.86
CA GLY A 37 -7.63 -13.71 9.85
C GLY A 37 -6.15 -14.12 9.90
N LYS A 38 -5.68 -14.93 8.94
CA LYS A 38 -4.29 -15.39 8.85
C LYS A 38 -3.53 -14.58 7.81
N VAL A 39 -3.21 -13.33 8.17
CA VAL A 39 -2.41 -12.43 7.34
C VAL A 39 -1.11 -12.11 8.08
N ASP A 40 0.02 -12.56 7.54
CA ASP A 40 1.35 -12.24 8.10
C ASP A 40 1.97 -11.01 7.44
N GLY A 41 1.61 -10.73 6.19
CA GLY A 41 2.08 -9.54 5.49
C GLY A 41 1.22 -9.10 4.31
N PHE A 42 1.41 -7.85 3.90
CA PHE A 42 0.72 -7.22 2.78
C PHE A 42 1.69 -6.29 2.02
N ILE A 43 1.85 -6.50 0.73
CA ILE A 43 2.70 -5.69 -0.14
C ILE A 43 1.88 -4.95 -1.20
N TYR A 44 2.19 -3.68 -1.44
CA TYR A 44 1.53 -2.90 -2.49
C TYR A 44 2.43 -1.80 -3.06
N ALA A 45 2.23 -1.44 -4.33
CA ALA A 45 2.96 -0.36 -4.98
C ALA A 45 2.35 1.03 -4.71
N ILE A 46 3.13 2.09 -4.84
CA ILE A 46 2.67 3.45 -4.47
C ILE A 46 2.39 4.31 -5.70
N GLY A 47 1.12 4.71 -5.84
CA GLY A 47 0.70 5.88 -6.60
C GLY A 47 0.37 7.04 -5.65
N THR A 48 -0.90 7.20 -5.30
CA THR A 48 -1.31 8.17 -4.25
C THR A 48 -0.90 7.73 -2.84
N GLY A 49 -0.61 6.45 -2.64
CA GLY A 49 -0.33 5.84 -1.33
C GLY A 49 -1.57 5.46 -0.53
N GLY A 50 -2.77 5.74 -1.04
CA GLY A 50 -4.03 5.47 -0.34
C GLY A 50 -4.21 3.99 0.02
N THR A 51 -4.04 3.08 -0.94
CA THR A 51 -4.21 1.63 -0.72
C THR A 51 -3.25 1.08 0.31
N LEU A 52 -1.94 1.30 0.12
CA LEU A 52 -0.91 0.80 1.05
C LEU A 52 -1.16 1.33 2.47
N ALA A 53 -1.37 2.64 2.61
CA ALA A 53 -1.58 3.25 3.93
C ALA A 53 -2.88 2.78 4.59
N GLY A 54 -4.01 2.74 3.88
CA GLY A 54 -5.28 2.41 4.51
C GLY A 54 -5.48 0.92 4.75
N VAL A 55 -5.06 0.04 3.81
CA VAL A 55 -5.07 -1.42 4.07
C VAL A 55 -4.06 -1.74 5.17
N GLY A 56 -2.86 -1.15 5.12
CA GLY A 56 -1.85 -1.35 6.15
C GLY A 56 -2.31 -0.95 7.54
N LYS A 57 -2.97 0.21 7.68
CA LYS A 57 -3.60 0.63 8.95
C LYS A 57 -4.68 -0.33 9.42
N TYR A 58 -5.54 -0.78 8.50
CA TYR A 58 -6.61 -1.70 8.84
C TYR A 58 -6.06 -3.02 9.36
N LEU A 59 -5.14 -3.64 8.63
CA LEU A 59 -4.54 -4.92 8.99
C LEU A 59 -3.77 -4.82 10.30
N LYS A 60 -3.00 -3.74 10.51
CA LYS A 60 -2.29 -3.51 11.79
C LYS A 60 -3.22 -3.27 12.98
N LYS A 61 -4.42 -2.73 12.77
CA LYS A 61 -5.46 -2.64 13.81
C LYS A 61 -6.01 -4.02 14.18
N ARG A 62 -6.08 -4.96 13.22
CA ARG A 62 -6.55 -6.35 13.45
C ARG A 62 -5.46 -7.21 14.08
N TYR A 63 -4.24 -7.14 13.58
CA TYR A 63 -3.06 -7.80 14.13
C TYR A 63 -1.83 -6.89 14.01
N PRO A 64 -1.30 -6.34 15.12
CA PRO A 64 -0.15 -5.42 15.07
C PRO A 64 1.11 -6.01 14.43
N GLY A 65 1.25 -7.35 14.48
CA GLY A 65 2.37 -8.11 13.93
C GLY A 65 2.40 -8.22 12.41
N VAL A 66 1.35 -7.80 11.69
CA VAL A 66 1.35 -7.79 10.22
C VAL A 66 2.49 -6.92 9.69
N ARG A 67 3.26 -7.50 8.76
CA ARG A 67 4.29 -6.82 7.98
C ARG A 67 3.65 -6.11 6.78
N ILE A 68 3.76 -4.79 6.71
CA ILE A 68 3.31 -4.08 5.50
C ILE A 68 4.57 -3.83 4.66
N GLY A 69 4.49 -3.95 3.34
CA GLY A 69 5.63 -3.81 2.46
C GLY A 69 5.31 -2.94 1.25
N MET A 70 6.34 -2.30 0.71
CA MET A 70 6.21 -1.43 -0.45
C MET A 70 7.02 -2.00 -1.60
N ALA A 71 6.35 -2.17 -2.74
CA ALA A 71 7.00 -2.44 -4.02
C ALA A 71 7.15 -1.13 -4.78
N ASP A 72 8.36 -0.60 -4.86
CA ASP A 72 8.64 0.64 -5.57
C ASP A 72 9.42 0.38 -6.87
N LEU A 73 9.27 1.29 -7.84
CA LEU A 73 9.85 1.14 -9.17
C LEU A 73 11.00 2.12 -9.37
N LEU A 74 11.83 1.84 -10.39
CA LEU A 74 12.74 2.86 -10.91
C LEU A 74 11.94 4.09 -11.40
N GLY A 75 12.48 5.27 -11.16
CA GLY A 75 11.83 6.56 -11.40
C GLY A 75 10.95 7.07 -10.24
N ALA A 76 10.66 6.24 -9.23
CA ALA A 76 9.98 6.66 -8.01
C ALA A 76 10.97 7.10 -6.92
N ALA A 77 10.50 7.87 -5.94
CA ALA A 77 11.33 8.37 -4.84
C ALA A 77 11.02 7.69 -3.49
N MET A 78 10.01 6.83 -3.40
CA MET A 78 9.50 6.35 -2.12
C MET A 78 10.44 5.35 -1.45
N TYR A 79 11.13 4.51 -2.22
CA TYR A 79 12.16 3.62 -1.71
C TYR A 79 13.28 4.41 -1.04
N ASN A 80 13.85 5.40 -1.73
CA ASN A 80 14.93 6.23 -1.18
C ASN A 80 14.43 7.06 0.02
N TYR A 81 13.18 7.53 -0.01
CA TYR A 81 12.60 8.26 1.10
C TYR A 81 12.47 7.39 2.35
N TYR A 82 11.79 6.25 2.27
CA TYR A 82 11.58 5.40 3.44
C TYR A 82 12.84 4.66 3.90
N SER A 83 13.76 4.36 2.98
CA SER A 83 15.02 3.69 3.33
C SER A 83 16.11 4.65 3.77
N ARG A 84 16.24 5.85 3.19
CA ARG A 84 17.38 6.77 3.43
C ARG A 84 16.96 8.15 3.95
N GLY A 85 15.68 8.46 3.98
CA GLY A 85 15.20 9.80 4.30
C GLY A 85 15.37 10.81 3.17
N VAL A 86 15.70 10.36 1.95
CA VAL A 86 16.02 11.23 0.81
C VAL A 86 14.98 11.05 -0.30
N LEU A 87 14.35 12.14 -0.73
CA LEU A 87 13.46 12.14 -1.89
C LEU A 87 14.29 12.25 -3.17
N GLU A 88 14.73 11.11 -3.67
CA GLU A 88 15.51 11.01 -4.91
C GLU A 88 14.94 9.89 -5.77
N SER A 89 14.83 10.14 -7.08
CA SER A 89 14.43 9.16 -8.08
C SER A 89 15.53 8.94 -9.11
N SER A 90 15.66 7.69 -9.57
CA SER A 90 16.63 7.32 -10.61
C SER A 90 16.04 6.26 -11.54
N GLY A 91 16.39 6.32 -12.82
CA GLY A 91 15.84 5.42 -13.85
C GLY A 91 14.39 5.74 -14.22
N ASN A 92 13.73 4.80 -14.90
CA ASN A 92 12.34 4.94 -15.34
C ASN A 92 11.63 3.58 -15.34
N SER A 93 10.29 3.61 -15.45
CA SER A 93 9.45 2.44 -15.64
C SER A 93 8.38 2.74 -16.69
N ILE A 94 7.95 1.72 -17.42
CA ILE A 94 6.79 1.77 -18.32
C ILE A 94 5.46 1.59 -17.56
N SER A 95 5.51 1.27 -16.26
CA SER A 95 4.31 1.09 -15.43
C SER A 95 3.58 2.41 -15.21
N GLU A 96 2.26 2.37 -15.29
CA GLU A 96 1.38 3.52 -15.07
C GLU A 96 0.62 3.41 -13.74
N GLY A 97 0.12 4.55 -13.23
CA GLY A 97 -0.69 4.60 -12.01
C GLY A 97 0.08 4.45 -10.69
N ILE A 98 1.37 4.15 -10.77
CA ILE A 98 2.32 4.00 -9.65
C ILE A 98 3.63 4.73 -9.97
N GLY A 99 4.50 4.90 -8.98
CA GLY A 99 5.77 5.63 -9.10
C GLY A 99 5.65 7.06 -8.58
N GLN A 100 5.75 7.21 -7.26
CA GLN A 100 5.51 8.49 -6.59
C GLN A 100 6.81 9.25 -6.30
N GLY A 101 6.84 10.54 -6.65
CA GLY A 101 8.00 11.42 -6.44
C GLY A 101 7.96 12.26 -5.14
N ARG A 102 6.82 12.31 -4.45
CA ARG A 102 6.63 13.11 -3.23
C ARG A 102 5.83 12.38 -2.16
N VAL A 103 6.04 12.74 -0.90
CA VAL A 103 5.19 12.28 0.19
C VAL A 103 3.80 12.90 0.04
N THR A 104 2.80 12.06 -0.24
CA THR A 104 1.41 12.53 -0.36
C THR A 104 0.78 12.67 1.01
N THR A 105 -0.35 13.38 1.10
CA THR A 105 -1.13 13.48 2.35
C THR A 105 -1.61 12.11 2.85
N HIS A 106 -1.77 11.10 1.99
CA HIS A 106 -2.15 9.75 2.44
C HIS A 106 -0.99 9.06 3.17
N LEU A 107 0.23 9.21 2.66
CA LEU A 107 1.44 8.68 3.24
C LEU A 107 1.82 9.43 4.52
N ASP A 108 1.74 10.76 4.48
CA ASP A 108 1.99 11.64 5.63
C ASP A 108 1.06 11.30 6.80
N ARG A 109 -0.25 11.23 6.55
CA ARG A 109 -1.24 10.81 7.56
C ARG A 109 -1.05 9.38 8.05
N TRP A 110 -0.31 8.55 7.32
CA TRP A 110 0.03 7.22 7.82
C TRP A 110 0.97 7.30 9.02
N GLY A 111 1.86 8.28 9.05
CA GLY A 111 2.77 8.50 10.17
C GLY A 111 3.86 7.43 10.29
N VAL A 112 4.13 6.68 9.21
CA VAL A 112 5.27 5.75 9.18
C VAL A 112 6.54 6.55 8.96
N SER A 113 7.46 6.50 9.92
CA SER A 113 8.73 7.20 9.85
C SER A 113 9.72 6.54 8.91
N THR A 114 10.67 7.34 8.42
CA THR A 114 11.86 6.89 7.72
C THR A 114 12.79 6.24 8.75
N ARG A 115 13.12 4.96 8.56
CA ARG A 115 13.97 4.10 9.42
C ARG A 115 13.89 4.29 10.95
N GLU A 116 13.07 3.47 11.59
CA GLU A 116 13.49 2.46 12.58
C GLU A 116 12.30 1.54 12.92
N GLY A 117 12.45 0.23 12.71
CA GLY A 117 11.68 -0.79 13.42
C GLY A 117 10.18 -0.94 13.18
N GLY A 118 9.54 -0.26 12.23
CA GLY A 118 8.09 -0.39 12.10
C GLY A 118 7.51 0.00 10.75
N THR A 119 6.90 -0.99 10.10
CA THR A 119 5.72 -0.88 9.22
C THR A 119 5.95 -1.05 7.73
N VAL A 120 7.07 -0.69 7.10
CA VAL A 120 7.29 -0.98 5.66
C VAL A 120 8.52 -1.88 5.45
N ASP A 121 8.29 -3.19 5.38
CA ASP A 121 9.27 -4.18 4.97
C ASP A 121 9.47 -4.11 3.45
N PHE A 122 10.67 -3.71 3.03
CA PHE A 122 11.00 -3.57 1.62
C PHE A 122 11.26 -4.94 1.01
N CYS A 123 10.47 -5.33 0.01
CA CYS A 123 10.87 -6.37 -0.91
C CYS A 123 11.67 -5.69 -2.02
N ASN A 124 13.00 -5.71 -1.91
CA ASN A 124 13.85 -5.24 -3.00
C ASN A 124 13.85 -6.30 -4.10
N LEU A 125 13.11 -6.05 -5.19
CA LEU A 125 13.01 -6.97 -6.34
C LEU A 125 14.33 -7.08 -7.13
N ASN A 126 15.37 -6.33 -6.75
CA ASN A 126 16.70 -6.35 -7.36
C ASN A 126 17.74 -7.12 -6.52
N ARG A 127 17.33 -8.06 -5.67
CA ARG A 127 18.22 -9.03 -5.02
C ARG A 127 17.75 -10.45 -5.26
#